data_AF-A0A8G1ZJS1-F1
#
_entry.id   AF-A0A8G1ZJS1-F1
#
_cell.length_a   1.000
_cell.length_b   1.000
_cell.length_c   1.000
_cell.angle_alpha   90.00
_cell.angle_beta   90.00
_cell.angle_gamma   90.00
#
_symmetry.space_group_name_H-M   'P 1'
#
loop_
_entity.id
_entity.type
_entity.pdbx_description
1 polymer ?
#
loop_
_entity_poly.entity_id
_entity_poly.type
_entity_poly.pdbx_seq_one_letter_code
_entity_poly.pdbx_strand_id
1 'polypeptide(L)'
;MRALYQHLWPLAAALLPFNADAQTHDPAIRHSARCLIAVASLASSEDATLKMSGLMGSLFFAGQIFGAEPDIDLARLMKREAIDIDERLTKELLVQCGGELQRRGGQISAAGEALKAMSGNAR
;
A
#
# COMPACT_ATOMS: atom_id res chain seq x y z
N MET A 1 17.71 -69.25 -15.31
CA MET A 1 18.41 -68.08 -15.88
C MET A 1 17.42 -66.95 -16.13
N ARG A 2 17.36 -65.95 -15.23
CA ARG A 2 17.23 -64.50 -15.49
C ARG A 2 17.05 -63.79 -14.15
N ALA A 3 18.09 -63.03 -13.79
CA ALA A 3 18.22 -62.13 -12.63
C ALA A 3 17.13 -61.04 -12.65
N LEU A 4 16.50 -60.60 -11.55
CA LEU A 4 17.05 -59.85 -10.40
C LEU A 4 17.85 -58.60 -10.82
N TYR A 5 17.16 -57.51 -11.15
CA TYR A 5 17.66 -56.12 -11.05
C TYR A 5 16.42 -55.22 -10.81
N GLN A 6 16.11 -54.79 -9.58
CA GLN A 6 16.80 -53.73 -8.81
C GLN A 6 17.03 -52.45 -9.64
N HIS A 7 15.94 -51.75 -9.95
CA HIS A 7 15.97 -50.31 -10.18
C HIS A 7 15.36 -49.61 -8.97
N LEU A 8 16.11 -49.62 -7.86
CA LEU A 8 16.00 -48.64 -6.78
C LEU A 8 16.39 -47.28 -7.36
N TRP A 9 15.41 -46.45 -7.71
CA TRP A 9 15.66 -45.01 -7.82
C TRP A 9 15.51 -44.43 -6.41
N PRO A 10 16.57 -43.91 -5.78
CA PRO A 10 16.41 -43.23 -4.51
C PRO A 10 15.58 -41.96 -4.76
N LEU A 11 14.44 -41.88 -4.08
CA LEU A 11 13.72 -40.65 -3.78
C LEU A 11 14.65 -39.74 -2.96
N ALA A 12 15.55 -39.04 -3.64
CA ALA A 12 16.24 -37.89 -3.09
C ALA A 12 15.21 -36.76 -3.02
N ALA A 13 14.38 -36.77 -1.97
CA ALA A 13 13.57 -35.63 -1.57
C ALA A 13 14.53 -34.50 -1.19
N ALA A 14 14.85 -33.65 -2.17
CA ALA A 14 15.54 -32.40 -1.95
C ALA A 14 14.65 -31.57 -0.99
N LEU A 15 15.08 -31.50 0.27
CA LEU A 15 14.63 -30.52 1.24
C LEU A 15 14.99 -29.14 0.69
N LEU A 16 14.15 -28.59 -0.18
CA LEU A 16 14.22 -27.18 -0.53
C LEU A 16 13.97 -26.42 0.78
N PRO A 17 14.91 -25.59 1.24
CA PRO A 17 14.63 -24.70 2.35
C PRO A 17 13.48 -23.80 1.88
N PHE A 18 12.30 -24.02 2.44
CA PHE A 18 11.28 -22.98 2.50
C PHE A 18 11.89 -21.89 3.40
N ASN A 19 12.74 -21.06 2.82
CA ASN A 19 12.95 -19.73 3.33
C ASN A 19 11.58 -19.07 3.19
N ALA A 20 10.80 -19.14 4.26
CA ALA A 20 9.76 -18.16 4.51
C ALA A 20 10.51 -16.84 4.67
N ASP A 21 10.89 -16.24 3.53
CA ASP A 21 11.30 -14.86 3.49
C ASP A 21 10.18 -14.11 4.16
N ALA A 22 10.49 -13.54 5.33
CA ALA A 22 9.66 -12.49 5.89
C ALA A 22 9.58 -11.45 4.78
N GLN A 23 8.48 -11.44 4.04
CA GLN A 23 8.27 -10.52 2.93
C GLN A 23 8.25 -9.12 3.52
N THR A 24 9.43 -8.51 3.57
CA THR A 24 9.60 -7.11 3.87
C THR A 24 9.08 -6.38 2.64
N HIS A 25 7.82 -5.94 2.72
CA HIS A 25 7.26 -5.10 1.65
C HIS A 25 8.15 -3.88 1.42
N ASP A 26 8.08 -3.36 0.21
CA ASP A 26 8.75 -2.12 -0.17
C ASP A 26 8.50 -1.03 0.89
N PRO A 27 9.54 -0.27 1.32
CA PRO A 27 9.38 0.85 2.24
C PRO A 27 8.27 1.83 1.84
N ALA A 28 8.04 2.03 0.54
CA ALA A 28 6.95 2.86 0.02
C ALA A 28 5.57 2.28 0.36
N ILE A 29 5.36 0.97 0.21
CA ILE A 29 4.09 0.32 0.57
C ILE A 29 3.84 0.41 2.07
N ARG A 30 4.89 0.25 2.88
CA ARG A 30 4.79 0.42 4.33
C ARG A 30 4.44 1.85 4.72
N HIS A 31 5.02 2.85 4.05
CA HIS A 31 4.67 4.26 4.23
C HIS A 31 3.20 4.51 3.87
N SER A 32 2.76 4.09 2.67
CA SER A 32 1.37 4.25 2.23
C SER A 32 0.39 3.52 3.17
N ALA A 33 0.78 2.35 3.69
CA ALA A 33 -0.02 1.61 4.68
C ALA A 33 -0.21 2.38 5.98
N ARG A 34 0.87 2.95 6.54
CA ARG A 34 0.81 3.77 7.74
C ARG A 34 0.00 5.04 7.52
N CYS A 35 0.18 5.68 6.36
CA CYS A 35 -0.63 6.82 5.96
C CYS A 35 -2.11 6.46 5.84
N LEU A 36 -2.44 5.32 5.22
CA LEU A 36 -3.80 4.82 5.10
C LEU A 36 -4.44 4.63 6.48
N ILE A 37 -3.75 3.99 7.42
CA ILE A 37 -4.24 3.81 8.80
C ILE A 37 -4.52 5.16 9.46
N ALA A 38 -3.56 6.10 9.39
CA ALA A 38 -3.69 7.40 10.02
C ALA A 38 -4.87 8.22 9.44
N VAL A 39 -4.99 8.31 8.11
CA VAL A 39 -6.07 9.10 7.49
C VAL A 39 -7.43 8.41 7.57
N ALA A 40 -7.49 7.07 7.59
CA ALA A 40 -8.72 6.33 7.80
C ALA A 40 -9.34 6.62 9.17
N SER A 41 -8.53 6.94 10.19
CA SER A 41 -9.05 7.36 11.50
C SER A 41 -9.89 8.65 11.43
N LEU A 42 -9.65 9.51 10.43
CA LEU A 42 -10.44 10.73 10.24
C LEU A 42 -11.80 10.46 9.59
N ALA A 43 -11.98 9.32 8.91
CA ALA A 43 -13.23 8.98 8.22
C ALA A 43 -14.40 8.71 9.18
N SER A 44 -14.11 8.47 10.47
CA SER A 44 -15.10 8.37 11.54
C SER A 44 -15.38 9.69 12.26
N SER A 45 -14.74 10.80 11.85
CA SER A 45 -14.98 12.12 12.45
C SER A 45 -16.42 12.59 12.25
N GLU A 46 -16.97 13.28 13.25
CA GLU A 46 -18.24 14.02 13.14
C GLU A 46 -18.08 15.31 12.32
N ASP A 47 -16.86 15.86 12.28
CA ASP A 47 -16.55 16.99 11.41
C ASP A 47 -16.55 16.52 9.94
N ALA A 48 -17.44 17.12 9.13
CA ALA A 48 -17.63 16.73 7.75
C ALA A 48 -16.38 16.94 6.87
N THR A 49 -15.57 17.96 7.18
CA THR A 49 -14.35 18.27 6.44
C THR A 49 -13.28 17.22 6.71
N LEU A 50 -13.07 16.88 7.99
CA LEU A 50 -12.14 15.84 8.40
C LEU A 50 -12.58 14.47 7.88
N LYS A 51 -13.87 14.16 7.93
CA LYS A 51 -14.44 12.94 7.37
C LYS A 51 -14.16 12.80 5.88
N MET A 52 -14.45 13.84 5.10
CA MET A 52 -14.18 13.84 3.65
C MET A 52 -12.68 13.71 3.37
N SER A 53 -11.84 14.42 4.13
CA SER A 53 -10.39 14.35 4.01
C SER A 53 -9.86 12.94 4.30
N GLY A 54 -10.40 12.28 5.34
CA GLY A 54 -10.08 10.89 5.67
C GLY A 54 -10.47 9.92 4.57
N LEU A 55 -11.65 10.08 3.97
CA LEU A 55 -12.11 9.25 2.85
C LEU A 55 -11.24 9.42 1.60
N MET A 56 -10.94 10.67 1.22
CA MET A 56 -10.09 10.96 0.05
C MET A 56 -8.65 10.49 0.26
N GLY A 57 -8.09 10.74 1.45
CA GLY A 57 -6.77 10.24 1.82
C GLY A 57 -6.71 8.72 1.79
N SER A 58 -7.75 8.05 2.31
CA SER A 58 -7.82 6.58 2.30
C SER A 58 -7.80 6.03 0.88
N LEU A 59 -8.59 6.61 -0.03
CA LEU A 59 -8.61 6.19 -1.43
C LEU A 59 -7.24 6.40 -2.10
N PHE A 60 -6.60 7.54 -1.85
CA PHE A 60 -5.28 7.85 -2.42
C PHE A 60 -4.21 6.83 -1.99
N PHE A 61 -4.07 6.58 -0.69
CA PHE A 61 -3.03 5.67 -0.18
C PHE A 61 -3.34 4.20 -0.47
N ALA A 62 -4.62 3.80 -0.47
CA ALA A 62 -5.02 2.49 -0.97
C ALA A 62 -4.66 2.31 -2.44
N GLY A 63 -4.88 3.34 -3.27
CA GLY A 63 -4.49 3.35 -4.68
C GLY A 63 -2.99 3.20 -4.89
N GLN A 64 -2.14 3.83 -4.06
CA GLN A 64 -0.69 3.63 -4.11
C GLN A 64 -0.31 2.18 -3.79
N ILE A 65 -0.92 1.59 -2.76
CA ILE A 65 -0.65 0.20 -2.36
C ILE A 65 -1.04 -0.77 -3.47
N PHE A 66 -2.28 -0.70 -3.96
CA PHE A 66 -2.75 -1.59 -5.03
C PHE A 66 -2.07 -1.33 -6.37
N GLY A 67 -1.62 -0.11 -6.62
CA GLY A 67 -0.83 0.22 -7.81
C GLY A 67 0.56 -0.43 -7.80
N ALA A 68 1.14 -0.67 -6.63
CA ALA A 68 2.44 -1.32 -6.47
C ALA A 68 2.33 -2.85 -6.32
N GLU A 69 1.38 -3.34 -5.53
CA GLU A 69 1.12 -4.76 -5.30
C GLU A 69 -0.39 -5.06 -5.44
N PRO A 70 -0.88 -5.44 -6.63
CA PRO A 70 -2.32 -5.64 -6.88
C PRO A 70 -2.95 -6.77 -6.07
N ASP A 71 -2.20 -7.85 -5.81
CA ASP A 71 -2.68 -9.06 -5.12
C ASP A 71 -2.41 -9.02 -3.59
N ILE A 72 -2.10 -7.85 -3.04
CA ILE A 72 -1.72 -7.72 -1.63
C ILE A 72 -2.87 -8.05 -0.67
N ASP A 73 -2.57 -8.81 0.39
CA ASP A 73 -3.48 -8.96 1.53
C ASP A 73 -3.47 -7.67 2.36
N LEU A 74 -4.28 -6.70 1.94
CA LEU A 74 -4.36 -5.38 2.57
C LEU A 74 -4.71 -5.50 4.07
N ALA A 75 -5.61 -6.41 4.44
CA ALA A 75 -6.01 -6.59 5.83
C ALA A 75 -4.84 -7.05 6.70
N ARG A 76 -4.03 -8.01 6.22
CA ARG A 76 -2.81 -8.46 6.91
C ARG A 76 -1.76 -7.36 6.99
N LEU A 77 -1.54 -6.63 5.90
CA LEU A 77 -0.65 -5.48 5.84
C LEU A 77 -1.04 -4.43 6.90
N MET A 78 -2.31 -4.00 6.92
CA MET A 78 -2.81 -3.01 7.89
C MET A 78 -2.64 -3.48 9.32
N LYS A 79 -3.02 -4.72 9.63
CA LYS A 79 -2.87 -5.29 10.99
C LYS A 79 -1.42 -5.26 11.46
N ARG A 80 -0.48 -5.60 10.58
CA ARG A 80 0.96 -5.59 10.92
C ARG A 80 1.46 -4.17 11.18
N GLU A 81 1.18 -3.23 10.28
CA GLU A 81 1.69 -1.87 10.44
C GLU A 81 0.99 -1.09 11.57
N ALA A 82 -0.23 -1.46 11.95
CA ALA A 82 -0.95 -0.84 13.06
C ALA A 82 -0.34 -1.13 14.45
N ILE A 83 0.47 -2.18 14.60
CA ILE A 83 1.07 -2.57 15.89
C ILE A 83 1.92 -1.44 16.48
N ASP A 84 2.64 -0.71 15.61
CA ASP A 84 3.57 0.34 16.02
C ASP A 84 2.96 1.74 15.98
N ILE A 85 1.65 1.87 15.69
CA ILE A 85 0.98 3.16 15.55
C ILE A 85 0.27 3.50 16.87
N ASP A 86 0.87 4.40 17.64
CA ASP A 86 0.25 5.04 18.80
C ASP A 86 -0.36 6.41 18.44
N GLU A 87 -0.96 7.09 19.42
CA GLU A 87 -1.59 8.42 19.21
C GLU A 87 -0.57 9.48 18.75
N ARG A 88 0.67 9.45 19.28
CA ARG A 88 1.72 10.40 18.92
C ARG A 88 2.13 10.20 17.46
N LEU A 89 2.42 8.95 17.07
CA LEU A 89 2.78 8.60 15.71
C LEU A 89 1.62 8.86 14.75
N THR A 90 0.37 8.65 15.18
CA THR A 90 -0.81 9.00 14.37
C THR A 90 -0.82 10.49 14.02
N LYS A 91 -0.58 11.38 15.00
CA LYS A 91 -0.50 12.83 14.75
C LYS A 91 0.65 13.19 13.80
N GLU A 92 1.81 12.57 13.97
CA GLU A 92 2.97 12.76 13.09
C GLU A 92 2.67 12.30 11.65
N LEU A 93 2.07 11.12 11.49
CA LEU A 93 1.64 10.59 10.20
C LEU A 93 0.60 11.51 9.55
N LEU A 94 -0.40 12.00 10.30
CA LEU A 94 -1.39 12.92 9.74
C LEU A 94 -0.76 14.19 9.15
N VAL A 95 0.26 14.76 9.80
CA VAL A 95 0.99 15.91 9.25
C VAL A 95 1.77 15.52 7.99
N GLN A 96 2.51 14.41 8.03
CA GLN A 96 3.33 13.97 6.90
C GLN A 96 2.49 13.59 5.68
N CYS A 97 1.49 12.73 5.89
CA CYS A 97 0.60 12.21 4.86
C CYS A 97 -0.35 13.30 4.34
N GLY A 98 -0.79 14.22 5.19
CA GLY A 98 -1.53 15.42 4.78
C GLY A 98 -0.71 16.33 3.88
N GLY A 99 0.58 16.55 4.21
CA GLY A 99 1.50 17.30 3.35
C GLY A 99 1.76 16.60 2.01
N GLU A 100 1.81 15.27 1.98
CA GLU A 100 1.89 14.51 0.73
C GLU A 100 0.63 14.72 -0.13
N LEU A 101 -0.57 14.55 0.45
CA LEU A 101 -1.84 14.78 -0.24
C LEU A 101 -1.92 16.20 -0.81
N GLN A 102 -1.50 17.21 -0.04
CA GLN A 102 -1.47 18.60 -0.50
C GLN A 102 -0.55 18.79 -1.70
N ARG A 103 0.68 18.25 -1.66
CA ARG A 103 1.63 18.33 -2.78
C ARG A 103 1.07 17.66 -4.02
N ARG A 104 0.52 16.45 -3.88
CA ARG A 104 -0.05 15.68 -5.00
C ARG A 104 -1.30 16.34 -5.57
N GLY A 105 -2.17 16.87 -4.70
CA GLY A 105 -3.33 17.67 -5.11
C GLY A 105 -2.92 18.90 -5.92
N GLY A 106 -1.86 19.61 -5.49
CA GLY A 106 -1.31 20.74 -6.25
C GLY A 106 -0.81 20.34 -7.64
N GLN A 107 -0.13 19.19 -7.77
CA GLN A 107 0.32 18.66 -9.07
C GLN A 107 -0.86 18.32 -9.99
N ILE A 108 -1.92 17.69 -9.45
CA ILE A 108 -3.12 17.33 -10.21
C ILE A 108 -3.86 18.59 -10.68
N SER A 109 -4.02 19.60 -9.81
CA SER A 109 -4.65 20.87 -10.17
C SER A 109 -3.89 21.58 -11.30
N ALA A 110 -2.56 21.68 -11.19
CA ALA A 110 -1.72 22.29 -12.23
C ALA A 110 -1.84 21.55 -13.58
N ALA A 111 -1.89 20.21 -13.56
CA ALA A 111 -2.13 19.41 -14.75
C ALA A 111 -3.51 19.69 -15.36
N GLY A 112 -4.55 19.80 -14.52
CA GLY A 112 -5.91 20.14 -14.96
C GLY A 112 -6.00 21.52 -15.63
N GLU A 113 -5.32 22.52 -15.07
CA GLU A 113 -5.23 23.86 -15.66
C GLU A 113 -4.53 23.84 -17.02
N ALA A 114 -3.42 23.10 -17.14
CA ALA A 114 -2.72 22.94 -18.40
C ALA A 114 -3.60 22.28 -19.48
N LEU A 115 -4.32 21.21 -19.14
CA LEU A 115 -5.25 20.55 -20.05
C LEU A 115 -6.39 21.48 -20.50
N LYS A 116 -6.93 22.30 -19.59
CA LYS A 116 -7.96 23.29 -19.91
C LYS A 116 -7.44 24.31 -20.92
N ALA A 117 -6.23 24.83 -20.73
CA ALA A 117 -5.60 25.77 -21.66
C ALA A 117 -5.40 25.15 -23.06
N MET A 118 -4.96 23.89 -23.14
CA MET A 118 -4.83 23.17 -24.41
C MET A 118 -6.18 23.01 -25.13
N SER A 119 -7.24 22.67 -24.40
CA SER A 119 -8.59 22.49 -24.98
C SER A 119 -9.23 23.79 -25.46
N GLY A 120 -8.89 24.93 -24.85
CA GLY A 120 -9.39 26.25 -25.23
C GLY A 120 -8.77 26.77 -26.54
N ASN A 121 -7.53 26.40 -26.83
CA ASN A 121 -6.80 26.78 -28.04
C ASN A 121 -7.14 25.90 -29.26
N ALA A 122 -7.94 24.84 -29.08
CA ALA A 122 -8.38 23.93 -30.13
C ALA A 122 -9.71 24.36 -30.81
N ARG A 123 -10.22 25.55 -30.48
CA ARG A 123 -11.39 26.19 -31.12
C ARG A 123 -10.97 27.43 -31.87
#